data_AF-A0AB39BIP7-F1
#
_entry.id   AF-A0AB39BIP7-F1
#
_cell.length_a   1.000
_cell.length_b   1.000
_cell.length_c   1.000
_cell.angle_alpha   90.00
_cell.angle_beta   90.00
_cell.angle_gamma   90.00
#
_symmetry.space_group_name_H-M   'P 1'
#
loop_
_entity.id
_entity.type
_entity.pdbx_description
1 polymer ?
#
loop_
_entity_poly.entity_id
_entity_poly.type
_entity_poly.pdbx_seq_one_letter_code
_entity_poly.pdbx_strand_id
1 'polypeptide(L)'
;MGKMSWAAYALGVVIVVVLVVMSPEAGPLFKSIVVATTLFVGAIIAALNEIARAIAGRHTHHPSATHTASSVAEVEAPASRA
;
A
#
# COMPACT_ATOMS: atom_id res chain seq x y z
N MET A 1 -9.06 -13.02 -11.24
CA MET A 1 -9.00 -11.73 -11.97
C MET A 1 -7.57 -11.22 -11.89
N GLY A 2 -6.93 -11.08 -13.05
CA GLY A 2 -5.48 -11.03 -13.20
C GLY A 2 -4.83 -9.84 -12.52
N LYS A 3 -3.68 -10.08 -11.89
CA LYS A 3 -2.72 -9.06 -11.49
C LYS A 3 -2.22 -8.39 -12.77
N MET A 4 -2.93 -7.39 -13.29
CA MET A 4 -2.34 -6.53 -14.31
C MET A 4 -1.06 -5.96 -13.72
N SER A 5 0.07 -6.32 -14.31
CA SER A 5 1.38 -5.98 -13.79
C SER A 5 1.48 -4.46 -13.72
N TRP A 6 1.72 -3.91 -12.53
CA TRP A 6 1.99 -2.48 -12.32
C TRP A 6 3.04 -1.94 -13.29
N ALA A 7 3.99 -2.80 -13.73
CA ALA A 7 4.98 -2.46 -14.73
C ALA A 7 4.39 -2.18 -16.12
N ALA A 8 3.32 -2.88 -16.53
CA ALA A 8 2.65 -2.64 -17.80
C ALA A 8 1.90 -1.29 -17.81
N TYR A 9 1.29 -0.93 -16.68
CA TYR A 9 0.69 0.40 -16.50
C TYR A 9 1.75 1.50 -16.55
N ALA A 10 2.85 1.34 -15.82
CA ALA A 10 3.96 2.30 -15.84
C ALA A 10 4.54 2.47 -17.25
N LEU A 11 4.76 1.37 -17.97
CA LEU A 11 5.25 1.39 -19.35
C LEU A 11 4.27 2.09 -20.29
N GLY A 12 2.96 1.82 -20.17
CA GLY A 12 1.93 2.49 -20.97
C GLY A 12 1.92 4.01 -20.76
N VAL A 13 2.02 4.47 -19.51
CA VAL A 13 2.10 5.90 -19.19
C VAL A 13 3.34 6.55 -19.79
N VAL A 14 4.51 5.90 -19.68
CA VAL A 14 5.76 6.41 -20.27
C VAL A 14 5.64 6.53 -21.79
N ILE A 15 5.10 5.52 -22.46
CA ILE A 15 4.90 5.54 -23.92
C ILE A 15 4.00 6.71 -24.33
N VAL A 16 2.88 6.92 -23.64
CA VAL A 16 1.95 8.03 -23.95
C VAL A 16 2.63 9.38 -23.79
N VAL A 17 3.37 9.60 -22.69
CA VAL A 17 4.11 10.86 -22.47
C VAL A 17 5.15 11.08 -23.56
N VAL A 18 5.94 10.06 -23.90
CA VAL A 18 6.97 10.16 -24.94
C VAL A 18 6.35 10.47 -26.30
N LEU A 19 5.26 9.80 -26.67
CA LEU A 19 4.57 10.05 -27.94
C LEU A 19 4.02 11.48 -28.02
N VAL A 20 3.45 12.00 -26.93
CA VAL A 20 2.96 13.39 -26.90
C VAL A 20 4.10 14.41 -26.97
N VAL A 21 5.21 14.16 -26.27
CA VAL A 21 6.38 15.06 -26.29
C VAL A 21 7.06 15.06 -27.65
N MET A 22 7.17 13.89 -28.29
CA MET A 22 7.76 13.73 -29.62
C MET A 22 6.82 14.16 -30.75
N SER A 23 5.53 14.34 -30.48
CA SER A 23 4.57 14.81 -31.48
C SER A 23 4.95 16.23 -31.95
N PRO A 24 5.25 16.43 -33.24
CA PRO A 24 5.57 17.75 -33.77
C PRO A 24 4.33 18.65 -33.88
N GLU A 25 3.13 18.07 -33.91
CA GLU A 25 1.87 18.81 -34.01
C GLU A 25 1.37 19.34 -32.66
N ALA A 26 1.87 18.78 -31.56
CA ALA A 26 1.52 19.24 -30.22
C ALA A 26 2.25 20.55 -29.90
N GLY A 27 1.47 21.62 -29.66
CA GLY A 27 2.02 22.89 -29.17
C GLY A 27 2.69 22.73 -27.79
N PRO A 28 3.65 23.61 -27.45
CA PRO A 28 4.42 23.51 -26.20
C PRO A 28 3.54 23.55 -24.95
N LEU A 29 2.43 24.29 -25.00
CA LEU A 29 1.46 24.40 -23.91
C LEU A 29 0.75 23.06 -23.64
N PHE A 30 0.35 22.35 -24.70
CA PHE A 30 -0.27 21.03 -24.59
C PHE A 30 0.69 19.99 -24.01
N LYS A 31 1.96 19.99 -24.46
CA LYS A 31 3.00 19.11 -23.93
C LYS A 31 3.20 19.31 -22.42
N SER A 32 3.30 20.56 -21.98
CA SER A 32 3.44 20.90 -20.56
C SER A 32 2.24 20.44 -19.72
N ILE A 33 1.01 20.60 -20.23
CA ILE A 33 -0.20 20.13 -19.56
C ILE A 33 -0.15 18.61 -19.39
N VAL A 34 0.16 17.86 -20.46
CA VAL A 34 0.21 16.39 -20.40
C VAL A 34 1.27 15.90 -19.42
N VAL A 35 2.46 16.51 -19.40
CA VAL A 35 3.51 16.18 -18.43
C VAL A 35 3.04 16.48 -17.01
N ALA A 36 2.49 17.68 -16.76
CA ALA A 36 2.00 18.08 -15.44
C ALA A 36 0.88 17.17 -14.92
N THR A 37 -0.11 16.85 -15.76
CA THR A 37 -1.21 15.94 -15.43
C THR A 37 -0.68 14.54 -15.13
N THR A 38 0.28 14.05 -15.89
CA THR A 38 0.87 12.73 -15.66
C THR A 38 1.59 12.67 -14.31
N LEU A 39 2.38 13.68 -13.98
CA LEU A 39 3.04 13.79 -12.67
C LEU A 39 2.03 13.86 -11.53
N PHE A 40 0.97 14.65 -11.69
CA PHE A 40 -0.08 14.79 -10.70
C PHE A 40 -0.81 13.47 -10.44
N VAL A 41 -1.20 12.76 -11.49
CA VAL A 41 -1.83 11.43 -11.38
C VAL A 41 -0.87 10.43 -10.73
N GLY A 42 0.42 10.45 -11.10
CA GLY A 42 1.45 9.62 -10.45
C GLY A 42 1.56 9.86 -8.95
N ALA A 43 1.52 11.12 -8.51
CA ALA A 43 1.55 11.48 -7.09
C ALA A 43 0.31 10.99 -6.33
N ILE A 44 -0.89 11.10 -6.93
CA ILE A 44 -2.13 10.57 -6.34
C ILE A 44 -2.03 9.05 -6.15
N ILE A 45 -1.56 8.33 -7.16
CA ILE A 45 -1.40 6.87 -7.09
C ILE A 45 -0.41 6.48 -5.99
N ALA A 46 0.71 7.21 -5.86
CA ALA A 46 1.68 6.97 -4.79
C ALA A 46 1.07 7.19 -3.40
N ALA A 47 0.30 8.28 -3.22
CA ALA A 47 -0.39 8.56 -1.96
C ALA A 47 -1.42 7.47 -1.62
N LEU A 48 -2.20 7.00 -2.61
CA LEU A 48 -3.15 5.91 -2.42
C LEU A 48 -2.46 4.59 -2.04
N ASN A 49 -1.31 4.29 -2.65
CA ASN A 49 -0.52 3.11 -2.30
C ASN A 49 0.02 3.20 -0.86
N GLU A 50 0.43 4.38 -0.41
CA GLU A 50 0.89 4.58 0.97
C GLU A 50 -0.25 4.42 1.98
N ILE A 51 -1.45 4.95 1.67
CA ILE A 51 -2.66 4.73 2.46
C ILE A 51 -3.02 3.24 2.48
N ALA A 52 -2.99 2.57 1.33
CA ALA A 52 -3.27 1.13 1.23
C ALA A 52 -2.28 0.31 2.07
N ARG A 53 -0.99 0.65 2.06
CA ARG A 53 0.03 0.05 2.93
C ARG A 53 -0.26 0.31 4.41
N ALA A 54 -0.63 1.54 4.76
CA ALA A 54 -0.96 1.91 6.14
C ALA A 54 -2.23 1.20 6.65
N ILE A 55 -3.18 0.84 5.77
CA ILE A 55 -4.35 0.03 6.12
C ILE A 55 -3.96 -1.45 6.20
N ALA A 56 -3.21 -1.97 5.23
CA ALA A 56 -2.75 -3.35 5.22
C ALA A 56 -1.87 -3.69 6.43
N GLY A 57 -1.00 -2.77 6.87
CA GLY A 57 -0.18 -2.90 8.07
C GLY A 57 -0.97 -2.89 9.38
N ARG A 58 -2.21 -2.36 9.40
CA ARG A 58 -3.08 -2.45 10.58
C ARG A 58 -3.73 -3.82 10.75
N HIS A 59 -3.83 -4.61 9.68
CA HIS A 59 -4.33 -5.99 9.76
C HIS A 59 -3.26 -7.01 10.15
N THR A 60 -1.98 -6.64 10.13
CA THR A 60 -0.88 -7.49 10.62
C THR A 60 -0.52 -7.25 12.09
N HIS A 61 -1.08 -6.21 12.73
CA HIS A 61 -1.13 -6.12 14.19
C HIS A 61 -2.32 -6.91 14.73
N HIS A 62 -2.27 -8.23 14.55
CA HIS A 62 -2.91 -9.12 15.50
C HIS A 62 -2.02 -9.08 16.75
N PRO A 63 -2.47 -8.56 17.91
CA PRO A 63 -1.75 -8.76 19.15
C PRO A 63 -1.85 -10.25 19.48
N SER A 64 -0.85 -11.03 19.06
CA SER A 64 -0.65 -12.36 19.61
C SER A 64 -0.23 -12.20 21.07
N ALA A 65 -1.14 -12.62 21.94
CA ALA A 65 -0.88 -13.15 23.27
C ALA A 65 -0.10 -12.25 24.24
N THR A 66 -0.83 -11.34 24.91
CA THR A 66 -0.51 -11.09 26.32
C THR A 66 -1.02 -12.29 27.11
N HIS A 67 -0.07 -13.17 27.41
CA HIS A 67 -0.10 -14.20 28.43
C HIS A 67 -0.51 -13.59 29.79
N THR A 68 -1.80 -13.34 29.96
CA THR A 68 -2.44 -12.95 31.22
C THR A 68 -3.54 -13.97 31.52
N ALA A 69 -3.09 -15.16 31.90
CA ALA A 69 -3.80 -16.06 32.79
C ALA A 69 -2.76 -16.82 33.63
N SER A 70 -1.85 -16.06 34.25
CA SER A 70 -1.36 -16.45 35.58
C SER A 70 -2.53 -16.30 36.56
N SER A 71 -2.63 -17.21 37.53
CA SER A 71 -3.61 -17.25 38.63
C SER A 71 -4.85 -18.15 38.47
N VAL A 72 -4.67 -19.45 38.17
CA VAL A 72 -5.52 -20.54 38.75
C VAL A 72 -4.68 -21.76 39.18
N ALA A 73 -3.36 -21.64 39.32
CA ALA A 73 -2.49 -22.76 39.72
C ALA A 73 -2.14 -22.80 41.22
N GLU A 74 -2.77 -21.97 42.05
CA GLU A 74 -2.47 -21.91 43.49
C GLU A 74 -3.75 -21.74 44.32
N VAL A 75 -4.70 -22.67 44.18
CA VAL A 75 -5.79 -22.85 45.14
C VAL A 75 -5.92 -24.34 45.46
N GLU A 76 -5.49 -24.67 46.68
CA GLU A 76 -5.77 -25.88 47.46
C GLU A 76 -5.34 -27.26 46.91
N ALA A 77 -4.08 -27.60 47.17
CA ALA A 77 -3.75 -28.96 47.60
C ALA A 77 -3.63 -28.97 49.14
N PRO A 78 -4.64 -29.44 49.92
CA PRO A 78 -4.40 -29.79 51.30
C PRO A 78 -3.70 -31.15 51.35
N ALA A 79 -2.38 -31.10 51.44
CA ALA A 79 -1.62 -32.21 51.99
C ALA A 79 -1.89 -32.33 53.49
N SER A 80 -2.34 -33.50 53.91
CA SER A 80 -2.04 -34.14 55.21
C SER A 80 -2.55 -33.48 56.50
N ARG A 81 -3.55 -34.10 57.15
CA ARG A 81 -3.54 -34.66 58.53
C ARG A 81 -4.63 -35.75 58.56
N ALA A 82 -4.38 -37.05 58.67
CA ALA A 82 -3.72 -37.82 59.73
C ALA A 82 -4.28 -37.49 61.12
#